data_AF-A0A8C3M075-F1
#
_entry.id   AF-A0A8C3M075-F1
#
_cell.length_a   1.000
_cell.length_b   1.000
_cell.length_c   1.000
_cell.angle_alpha   90.00
_cell.angle_beta   90.00
_cell.angle_gamma   90.00
#
_symmetry.space_group_name_H-M   'P 1'
#
loop_
_entity.id
_entity.type
_entity.pdbx_description
1 polymer ?
#
loop_
_entity_poly.entity_id
_entity_poly.type
_entity_poly.pdbx_seq_one_letter_code
_entity_poly.pdbx_strand_id
1 'polypeptide(L)'
;MREVASRINQSSGEGCSGFLPPGRAWAPGALYELLSAKTERDCTAALGFAMHELSLVRVETHHQPLPGPQQSGSSLVEELYLGDIHTDWLERLHYRPTGYQRPLQSAVHHTHPCPACGAIYRADEHHPPILPAQVELPVQLSGSWVSTRCEVRPAVLFLTRYFIFHGSNHTWQGYYYHYSDPLCKQPTFTIYASGRYTQGVPSSKVKGGMELAFKVTQARVTPMDQVTVVMLNSSEPGSCGLASSWSAGVEQDITPTNGCLALGIRLPHMEYELFRTEHDPKERSLLYIGERPTDGSSPDRPDKRPTSYQAPLVQCAGASEEFPSYYSLKYVGKEGANGSEELKPLPVALLLLIALQVLRWD
;
A
#
# COMPACT_ATOMS: atom_id res chain seq x y z
N MET A 1 -22.27 1.64 -14.45
CA MET A 1 -22.88 2.91 -14.89
C MET A 1 -24.26 3.16 -14.29
N ARG A 2 -25.28 2.29 -14.47
CA ARG A 2 -26.63 2.53 -13.89
C ARG A 2 -26.64 2.64 -12.36
N GLU A 3 -25.82 1.83 -11.67
CA GLU A 3 -25.69 1.89 -10.21
C GLU A 3 -25.13 3.23 -9.71
N VAL A 4 -24.12 3.79 -10.40
CA VAL A 4 -23.54 5.10 -10.07
C VAL A 4 -24.56 6.21 -10.29
N ALA A 5 -25.27 6.20 -11.43
CA ALA A 5 -26.35 7.16 -11.67
C ALA A 5 -27.46 7.05 -10.61
N SER A 6 -27.82 5.83 -10.18
CA SER A 6 -28.78 5.61 -9.09
C SER A 6 -28.28 6.17 -7.77
N ARG A 7 -27.01 5.94 -7.42
CA ARG A 7 -26.39 6.47 -6.19
C ARG A 7 -26.36 7.99 -6.20
N ILE A 8 -25.93 8.60 -7.31
CA ILE A 8 -25.91 10.06 -7.46
C ILE A 8 -27.34 10.61 -7.34
N ASN A 9 -28.34 10.02 -7.99
CA ASN A 9 -29.74 10.46 -7.85
C ASN A 9 -30.26 10.35 -6.39
N GLN A 10 -29.75 9.40 -5.60
CA GLN A 10 -30.12 9.23 -4.19
C GLN A 10 -29.36 10.18 -3.25
N SER A 11 -28.08 10.46 -3.53
CA SER A 11 -27.20 11.29 -2.69
C SER A 11 -27.16 12.77 -3.08
N SER A 12 -27.66 13.15 -4.26
CA SER A 12 -27.65 14.52 -4.79
C SER A 12 -28.61 15.49 -4.10
N GLY A 13 -29.42 15.02 -3.14
CA GLY A 13 -30.43 15.82 -2.45
C GLY A 13 -29.89 17.01 -1.66
N GLU A 14 -28.70 16.91 -1.06
CA GLU A 14 -28.17 17.97 -0.18
C GLU A 14 -27.08 18.85 -0.81
N GLY A 15 -26.29 18.35 -1.78
CA GLY A 15 -25.16 19.10 -2.34
C GLY A 15 -25.09 19.22 -3.87
N CYS A 16 -26.06 18.66 -4.60
CA CYS A 16 -26.23 18.88 -6.05
C CYS A 16 -27.65 19.32 -6.41
N SER A 17 -28.40 19.84 -5.43
CA SER A 17 -29.77 20.30 -5.63
C SER A 17 -29.81 21.43 -6.67
N GLY A 18 -30.72 21.34 -7.63
CA GLY A 18 -30.85 22.32 -8.72
C GLY A 18 -29.84 22.20 -9.87
N PHE A 19 -28.94 21.21 -9.87
CA PHE A 19 -28.03 20.96 -11.01
C PHE A 19 -28.74 20.39 -12.24
N LEU A 20 -29.79 19.60 -12.02
CA LEU A 20 -30.63 19.08 -13.10
C LEU A 20 -31.97 19.82 -13.14
N PRO A 21 -32.51 20.12 -14.34
CA PRO A 21 -33.86 20.64 -14.47
C PRO A 21 -34.89 19.74 -13.76
N PRO A 22 -35.99 20.30 -13.24
CA PRO A 22 -37.06 19.51 -12.63
C PRO A 22 -37.53 18.37 -13.55
N GLY A 23 -37.59 17.16 -13.02
CA GLY A 23 -38.01 15.96 -13.77
C GLY A 23 -36.91 15.29 -14.60
N ARG A 24 -35.66 15.80 -14.60
CA ARG A 24 -34.51 15.09 -15.18
C ARG A 24 -33.68 14.40 -14.11
N ALA A 25 -33.13 13.25 -14.49
CA ALA A 25 -32.24 12.43 -13.67
C ALA A 25 -30.88 12.27 -14.36
N TRP A 26 -29.86 11.94 -13.56
CA TRP A 26 -28.53 11.62 -14.07
C TRP A 26 -28.60 10.39 -14.99
N ALA A 27 -28.00 10.49 -16.19
CA ALA A 27 -28.03 9.46 -17.22
C ALA A 27 -26.61 9.01 -17.60
N PRO A 28 -26.38 7.69 -17.80
CA PRO A 28 -25.10 7.21 -18.33
C PRO A 28 -24.77 7.80 -19.69
N GLY A 29 -23.51 8.21 -19.89
CA GLY A 29 -23.01 8.73 -21.17
C GLY A 29 -23.38 10.19 -21.48
N ALA A 30 -24.11 10.86 -20.59
CA ALA A 30 -24.35 12.30 -20.69
C ALA A 30 -23.23 13.09 -20.02
N LEU A 31 -22.87 14.23 -20.62
CA LEU A 31 -21.90 15.18 -20.08
C LEU A 31 -22.61 16.16 -19.14
N TYR A 32 -22.04 16.40 -17.96
CA TYR A 32 -22.56 17.33 -16.96
C TYR A 32 -21.46 18.25 -16.48
N GLU A 33 -21.70 19.56 -16.50
CA GLU A 33 -20.81 20.56 -15.90
C GLU A 33 -21.05 20.56 -14.38
N LEU A 34 -20.12 19.97 -13.61
CA LEU A 34 -20.23 19.79 -12.16
C LEU A 34 -19.77 21.00 -11.36
N LEU A 35 -19.02 21.90 -11.99
CA LEU A 35 -18.45 23.09 -11.40
C LEU A 35 -18.48 24.21 -12.43
N SER A 36 -19.11 25.33 -12.11
CA SER A 36 -19.16 26.51 -12.99
C SER A 36 -19.13 27.80 -12.18
N ALA A 37 -18.04 28.55 -12.33
CA ALA A 37 -17.93 29.88 -11.72
C ALA A 37 -18.95 30.87 -12.30
N LYS A 38 -19.35 30.69 -13.58
CA LYS A 38 -20.32 31.57 -14.25
C LYS A 38 -21.72 31.47 -13.67
N THR A 39 -22.12 30.27 -13.24
CA THR A 39 -23.45 30.02 -12.68
C THR A 39 -23.43 29.83 -11.18
N GLU A 40 -22.28 30.03 -10.52
CA GLU A 40 -22.07 29.80 -9.08
C GLU A 40 -22.54 28.42 -8.61
N ARG A 41 -22.21 27.39 -9.39
CA ARG A 41 -22.62 26.01 -9.13
C ARG A 41 -21.41 25.14 -8.80
N ASP A 42 -21.50 24.40 -7.70
CA ASP A 42 -20.51 23.39 -7.31
C ASP A 42 -21.21 22.13 -6.75
N CYS A 43 -21.04 21.00 -7.44
CA CYS A 43 -21.53 19.66 -7.06
C CYS A 43 -20.36 18.70 -6.82
N THR A 44 -19.10 19.17 -6.89
CA THR A 44 -17.93 18.28 -6.81
C THR A 44 -17.82 17.65 -5.43
N ALA A 45 -18.07 18.41 -4.36
CA ALA A 45 -18.02 17.92 -2.98
C ALA A 45 -19.04 16.80 -2.73
N ALA A 46 -20.28 16.96 -3.19
CA ALA A 46 -21.34 15.96 -3.05
C ALA A 46 -21.08 14.68 -3.85
N LEU A 47 -20.27 14.77 -4.91
CA LEU A 47 -19.77 13.63 -5.68
C LEU A 47 -18.47 13.05 -5.12
N GLY A 48 -17.96 13.58 -4.00
CA GLY A 48 -16.67 13.22 -3.40
C GLY A 48 -15.48 13.42 -4.35
N PHE A 49 -15.61 14.36 -5.28
CA PHE A 49 -14.55 14.73 -6.20
C PHE A 49 -13.60 15.73 -5.52
N ALA A 50 -12.36 15.29 -5.31
CA ALA A 50 -11.26 16.10 -4.80
C ALA A 50 -10.01 15.83 -5.65
N MET A 51 -9.23 16.87 -5.93
CA MET A 51 -7.97 16.76 -6.70
C MET A 51 -6.73 16.85 -5.78
N HIS A 52 -6.87 16.46 -4.51
CA HIS A 52 -5.75 16.53 -3.55
C HIS A 52 -4.59 15.62 -3.93
N GLU A 53 -4.81 14.58 -4.75
CA GLU A 53 -3.74 13.77 -5.33
C GLU A 53 -2.71 14.58 -6.12
N LEU A 54 -3.11 15.73 -6.70
CA LEU A 54 -2.20 16.64 -7.43
C LEU A 54 -1.39 17.55 -6.51
N SER A 55 -1.66 17.55 -5.20
CA SER A 55 -0.86 18.32 -4.24
C SER A 55 0.47 17.64 -3.89
N LEU A 56 0.65 16.38 -4.27
CA LEU A 56 1.87 15.61 -4.10
C LEU A 56 2.19 14.87 -5.41
N VAL A 57 3.16 15.38 -6.17
CA VAL A 57 3.49 14.86 -7.51
C VAL A 57 4.97 14.59 -7.60
N ARG A 58 5.32 13.46 -8.23
CA ARG A 58 6.72 13.10 -8.51
C ARG A 58 6.79 12.35 -9.83
N VAL A 59 7.78 12.71 -10.66
CA VAL A 59 8.09 11.98 -11.89
C VAL A 59 9.41 11.26 -11.68
N GLU A 60 9.44 9.96 -11.98
CA GLU A 60 10.66 9.16 -11.98
C GLU A 60 10.92 8.61 -13.36
N THR A 61 12.18 8.67 -13.79
CA THR A 61 12.64 8.08 -15.05
C THR A 61 13.70 7.04 -14.74
N HIS A 62 13.55 5.84 -15.29
CA HIS A 62 14.51 4.77 -15.11
C HIS A 62 14.63 3.91 -16.37
N HIS A 63 15.76 3.22 -16.50
CA HIS A 63 16.04 2.35 -17.63
C HIS A 63 15.75 0.89 -17.24
N GLN A 64 14.79 0.26 -17.92
CA GLN A 64 14.46 -1.14 -17.72
C GLN A 64 15.15 -2.02 -18.79
N PRO A 65 15.86 -3.08 -18.41
CA PRO A 65 16.43 -4.03 -19.37
C PRO A 65 15.33 -4.70 -20.20
N LEU A 66 15.49 -4.72 -21.53
CA LEU A 66 14.57 -5.44 -22.42
C LEU A 66 14.77 -6.96 -22.26
N PRO A 67 13.70 -7.76 -22.09
CA PRO A 67 13.83 -9.22 -22.05
C PRO A 67 14.09 -9.78 -23.46
N GLY A 68 15.25 -10.43 -23.66
CA GLY A 68 15.55 -11.20 -24.87
C GLY A 68 17.03 -11.56 -25.01
N PRO A 69 17.40 -12.78 -25.47
CA PRO A 69 18.78 -13.24 -25.56
C PRO A 69 19.64 -12.53 -26.62
N GLN A 70 19.06 -11.62 -27.42
CA GLN A 70 19.74 -10.95 -28.54
C GLN A 70 19.55 -9.41 -28.58
N GLN A 71 18.89 -8.80 -27.59
CA GLN A 71 18.67 -7.34 -27.59
C GLN A 71 19.39 -6.69 -26.40
N SER A 72 20.60 -6.18 -26.64
CA SER A 72 21.27 -5.23 -25.73
C SER A 72 20.60 -3.87 -25.84
N GLY A 73 19.42 -3.72 -25.25
CA GLY A 73 18.71 -2.44 -25.19
C GLY A 73 18.02 -2.23 -23.84
N SER A 74 17.94 -0.98 -23.40
CA SER A 74 17.14 -0.57 -22.26
C SER A 74 15.97 0.29 -22.72
N SER A 75 14.76 0.01 -22.24
CA SER A 75 13.61 0.89 -22.44
C SER A 75 13.61 1.98 -21.38
N LEU A 76 13.40 3.24 -21.77
CA LEU A 76 13.15 4.33 -20.83
C LEU A 76 11.73 4.19 -20.30
N VAL A 77 11.59 4.01 -18.99
CA VAL A 77 10.31 3.97 -18.29
C VAL A 77 10.15 5.27 -17.53
N GLU A 78 9.03 5.95 -17.79
CA GLU A 78 8.62 7.17 -17.09
C GLU A 78 7.36 6.87 -16.26
N GLU A 79 7.46 7.16 -14.97
CA GLU A 79 6.42 6.92 -13.98
C GLU A 79 5.99 8.22 -13.32
N LEU A 80 4.68 8.49 -13.34
CA LEU A 80 4.06 9.62 -12.66
C LEU A 80 3.41 9.14 -11.36
N TYR A 81 3.93 9.60 -10.25
CA TYR A 81 3.39 9.38 -8.91
C TYR A 81 2.50 10.55 -8.52
N LEU A 82 1.30 10.21 -8.04
CA LEU A 82 0.33 11.14 -7.46
C LEU A 82 0.12 10.82 -5.97
N GLY A 83 -0.34 11.79 -5.21
CA GLY A 83 -0.60 11.64 -3.78
C GLY A 83 -1.69 10.61 -3.51
N ASP A 84 -1.55 9.86 -2.41
CA ASP A 84 -2.55 8.90 -1.94
C ASP A 84 -3.91 9.55 -1.64
N ILE A 85 -4.96 8.73 -1.68
CA ILE A 85 -6.33 9.13 -1.40
C ILE A 85 -6.76 8.45 -0.10
N HIS A 86 -7.42 9.20 0.78
CA HIS A 86 -7.90 8.66 2.04
C HIS A 86 -8.83 7.45 1.82
N THR A 87 -8.63 6.40 2.63
CA THR A 87 -9.41 5.16 2.55
C THR A 87 -10.88 5.35 2.93
N ASP A 88 -11.17 6.25 3.88
CA ASP A 88 -12.54 6.71 4.16
C ASP A 88 -12.97 7.77 3.14
N TRP A 89 -14.14 7.57 2.54
CA TRP A 89 -14.78 8.47 1.59
C TRP A 89 -15.05 9.85 2.17
N LEU A 90 -15.52 9.94 3.43
CA LEU A 90 -15.92 11.21 4.05
C LEU A 90 -14.73 12.16 4.26
N GLU A 91 -13.54 11.61 4.43
CA GLU A 91 -12.31 12.36 4.69
C GLU A 91 -11.60 12.82 3.40
N ARG A 92 -11.96 12.28 2.23
CA ARG A 92 -11.27 12.55 0.96
C ARG A 92 -11.23 14.03 0.57
N LEU A 93 -12.26 14.80 0.94
CA LEU A 93 -12.35 16.23 0.62
C LEU A 93 -11.38 17.10 1.45
N HIS A 94 -10.94 16.62 2.61
CA HIS A 94 -10.10 17.38 3.53
C HIS A 94 -8.69 16.82 3.66
N TYR A 95 -8.51 15.54 3.34
CA TYR A 95 -7.23 14.85 3.43
C TYR A 95 -6.15 15.51 2.56
N ARG A 96 -4.93 15.54 3.10
CA ARG A 96 -3.72 15.90 2.36
C ARG A 96 -2.85 14.66 2.25
N PRO A 97 -2.43 14.28 1.02
CA PRO A 97 -1.62 13.10 0.81
C PRO A 97 -0.37 13.04 1.67
N THR A 98 -0.10 11.87 2.24
CA THR A 98 1.11 11.55 3.00
C THR A 98 1.91 10.39 2.39
N GLY A 99 1.39 9.79 1.33
CA GLY A 99 2.03 8.74 0.54
C GLY A 99 1.76 8.91 -0.96
N TYR A 100 2.22 7.95 -1.75
CA TYR A 100 1.96 7.93 -3.18
C TYR A 100 1.06 6.77 -3.57
N GLN A 101 0.19 7.00 -4.55
CA GLN A 101 -0.51 5.93 -5.25
C GLN A 101 0.48 5.09 -6.06
N ARG A 102 -0.01 3.95 -6.58
CA ARG A 102 0.72 3.20 -7.62
C ARG A 102 0.96 4.15 -8.81
N PRO A 103 2.18 4.23 -9.35
CA PRO A 103 2.48 5.19 -10.40
C PRO A 103 1.67 4.90 -11.66
N LEU A 104 1.28 5.98 -12.33
CA LEU A 104 0.83 5.94 -13.71
C LEU A 104 2.05 5.81 -14.62
N GLN A 105 1.86 5.16 -15.76
CA GLN A 105 2.88 5.03 -16.79
C GLN A 105 2.50 5.88 -17.99
N SER A 106 3.50 6.47 -18.66
CA SER A 106 3.26 7.25 -19.87
C SER A 106 2.63 6.38 -20.96
N ALA A 107 1.42 6.75 -21.41
CA ALA A 107 0.76 6.06 -22.50
C ALA A 107 1.50 6.19 -23.85
N VAL A 108 2.43 7.15 -23.97
CA VAL A 108 3.26 7.39 -25.16
C VAL A 108 4.53 6.55 -25.13
N HIS A 109 5.14 6.38 -23.96
CA HIS A 109 6.46 5.77 -23.80
C HIS A 109 6.43 4.34 -23.24
N HIS A 110 5.29 3.86 -22.76
CA HIS A 110 5.21 2.52 -22.19
C HIS A 110 5.35 1.44 -23.28
N THR A 111 6.46 0.70 -23.22
CA THR A 111 6.80 -0.41 -24.10
C THR A 111 5.72 -1.50 -24.12
N HIS A 112 5.23 -1.79 -25.32
CA HIS A 112 4.24 -2.82 -25.61
C HIS A 112 4.66 -4.24 -25.17
N PRO A 113 3.68 -5.14 -24.90
CA PRO A 113 2.24 -4.97 -25.12
C PRO A 113 1.47 -4.43 -23.89
N CYS A 114 0.77 -3.30 -24.06
CA CYS A 114 -0.26 -2.79 -23.14
C CYS A 114 -1.54 -2.41 -23.92
N PRO A 115 -2.50 -3.34 -24.10
CA PRO A 115 -3.75 -3.06 -24.81
C PRO A 115 -4.59 -1.94 -24.15
N ALA A 116 -4.55 -1.84 -22.82
CA ALA A 116 -5.25 -0.80 -22.07
C ALA A 116 -4.72 0.61 -22.39
N CYS A 117 -3.40 0.76 -22.53
CA CYS A 117 -2.75 2.05 -22.77
C CYS A 117 -3.25 2.70 -24.07
N GLY A 118 -3.39 1.92 -25.15
CA GLY A 118 -3.90 2.42 -26.42
C GLY A 118 -5.40 2.76 -26.41
N ALA A 119 -6.19 2.14 -25.53
CA ALA A 119 -7.60 2.51 -25.32
C ALA A 119 -7.71 3.82 -24.54
N ILE A 120 -6.91 3.98 -23.47
CA ILE A 120 -6.86 5.19 -22.64
C ILE A 120 -6.36 6.39 -23.47
N TYR A 121 -5.28 6.22 -24.23
CA TYR A 121 -4.68 7.30 -25.03
C TYR A 121 -5.64 7.89 -26.08
N ARG A 122 -6.55 7.08 -26.62
CA ARG A 122 -7.53 7.50 -27.65
C ARG A 122 -8.86 7.95 -27.08
N ALA A 123 -9.04 7.90 -25.76
CA ALA A 123 -10.30 8.27 -25.13
C ALA A 123 -10.48 9.78 -25.08
N ASP A 124 -11.74 10.20 -25.04
CA ASP A 124 -12.16 11.58 -24.84
C ASP A 124 -13.42 11.63 -23.94
N GLU A 125 -13.94 12.83 -23.69
CA GLU A 125 -15.10 13.07 -22.83
C GLU A 125 -16.41 12.43 -23.33
N HIS A 126 -16.52 12.14 -24.64
CA HIS A 126 -17.66 11.49 -25.27
C HIS A 126 -17.44 9.99 -25.48
N HIS A 127 -16.18 9.55 -25.55
CA HIS A 127 -15.76 8.19 -25.82
C HIS A 127 -14.82 7.69 -24.71
N PRO A 128 -15.34 7.39 -23.50
CA PRO A 128 -14.53 6.90 -22.41
C PRO A 128 -13.89 5.54 -22.76
N PRO A 129 -12.70 5.22 -22.23
CA PRO A 129 -11.98 4.01 -22.63
C PRO A 129 -12.72 2.76 -22.15
N ILE A 130 -12.97 1.82 -23.07
CA ILE A 130 -13.47 0.48 -22.74
C ILE A 130 -12.26 -0.45 -22.65
N LEU A 131 -11.86 -0.79 -21.42
CA LEU A 131 -10.74 -1.68 -21.19
C LEU A 131 -11.12 -3.14 -21.50
N PRO A 132 -10.17 -3.95 -21.99
CA PRO A 132 -10.39 -5.38 -22.15
C PRO A 132 -10.81 -6.02 -20.83
N ALA A 133 -11.79 -6.93 -20.88
CA ALA A 133 -12.17 -7.71 -19.72
C ALA A 133 -10.96 -8.50 -19.22
N GLN A 134 -10.62 -8.33 -17.94
CA GLN A 134 -9.61 -9.15 -17.29
C GLN A 134 -10.24 -10.48 -16.85
N VAL A 135 -9.51 -11.56 -16.99
CA VAL A 135 -9.92 -12.86 -16.46
C VAL A 135 -9.88 -12.81 -14.94
N GLU A 136 -10.99 -13.11 -14.30
CA GLU A 136 -11.03 -13.29 -12.84
C GLU A 136 -10.37 -14.61 -12.49
N LEU A 137 -9.24 -14.53 -11.77
CA LEU A 137 -8.48 -15.70 -11.34
C LEU A 137 -8.88 -16.08 -9.90
N PRO A 138 -8.99 -17.39 -9.60
CA PRO A 138 -9.21 -17.82 -8.23
C PRO A 138 -8.01 -17.45 -7.36
N VAL A 139 -8.27 -16.87 -6.19
CA VAL A 139 -7.23 -16.59 -5.21
C VAL A 139 -6.78 -17.90 -4.57
N GLN A 140 -5.57 -18.35 -4.89
CA GLN A 140 -4.91 -19.49 -4.26
C GLN A 140 -3.67 -18.99 -3.51
N LEU A 141 -3.78 -18.90 -2.19
CA LEU A 141 -2.68 -18.47 -1.33
C LEU A 141 -1.72 -19.63 -1.11
N SER A 142 -0.67 -19.70 -1.92
CA SER A 142 0.41 -20.67 -1.78
C SER A 142 1.76 -20.11 -2.21
N GLY A 143 2.82 -20.64 -1.59
CA GLY A 143 4.20 -20.26 -1.91
C GLY A 143 4.58 -18.89 -1.36
N SER A 144 5.67 -18.35 -1.90
CA SER A 144 6.28 -17.11 -1.44
C SER A 144 5.97 -15.93 -2.35
N TRP A 145 5.74 -14.77 -1.75
CA TRP A 145 5.32 -13.53 -2.42
C TRP A 145 6.14 -12.36 -1.89
N VAL A 146 6.62 -11.49 -2.77
CA VAL A 146 7.55 -10.42 -2.40
C VAL A 146 7.20 -9.08 -3.05
N SER A 147 7.46 -7.98 -2.33
CA SER A 147 7.41 -6.64 -2.90
C SER A 147 8.48 -6.49 -3.99
N THR A 148 8.11 -5.87 -5.10
CA THR A 148 9.06 -5.62 -6.21
C THR A 148 9.83 -4.31 -6.09
N ARG A 149 9.37 -3.43 -5.19
CA ARG A 149 9.92 -2.10 -4.94
C ARG A 149 9.69 -1.70 -3.48
N CYS A 150 10.36 -0.64 -3.06
CA CYS A 150 10.08 0.02 -1.79
C CYS A 150 8.64 0.54 -1.80
N GLU A 151 7.83 0.10 -0.85
CA GLU A 151 6.46 0.54 -0.66
C GLU A 151 6.43 1.77 0.24
N VAL A 152 5.59 2.74 -0.10
CA VAL A 152 5.34 3.93 0.72
C VAL A 152 4.00 3.73 1.41
N ARG A 153 3.96 3.94 2.72
CA ARG A 153 2.76 3.91 3.54
C ARG A 153 2.40 5.32 4.02
N PRO A 154 1.14 5.54 4.41
CA PRO A 154 0.75 6.75 5.13
C PRO A 154 1.70 7.04 6.29
N ALA A 155 1.89 8.33 6.59
CA ALA A 155 2.85 8.83 7.58
C ALA A 155 4.34 8.55 7.26
N VAL A 156 4.70 8.51 5.97
CA VAL A 156 6.11 8.44 5.49
C VAL A 156 6.86 7.21 6.02
N LEU A 157 6.18 6.07 6.09
CA LEU A 157 6.79 4.80 6.41
C LEU A 157 7.16 4.06 5.13
N PHE A 158 8.40 3.56 5.06
CA PHE A 158 8.87 2.78 3.91
C PHE A 158 9.03 1.33 4.32
N LEU A 159 8.54 0.41 3.48
CA LEU A 159 8.68 -1.01 3.76
C LEU A 159 8.79 -1.88 2.51
N THR A 160 9.30 -3.09 2.71
CA THR A 160 9.09 -4.21 1.78
C THR A 160 8.47 -5.38 2.54
N ARG A 161 7.69 -6.19 1.83
CA ARG A 161 6.95 -7.32 2.39
C ARG A 161 7.42 -8.61 1.74
N TYR A 162 7.47 -9.66 2.55
CA TYR A 162 7.68 -11.01 2.11
C TYR A 162 6.72 -11.94 2.83
N PHE A 163 5.81 -12.57 2.09
CA PHE A 163 4.82 -13.50 2.65
C PHE A 163 5.06 -14.92 2.16
N ILE A 164 4.79 -15.88 3.04
CA ILE A 164 4.77 -17.30 2.74
C ILE A 164 3.38 -17.81 3.11
N PHE A 165 2.67 -18.40 2.16
CA PHE A 165 1.36 -19.00 2.39
C PHE A 165 1.42 -20.52 2.24
N HIS A 166 0.86 -21.23 3.21
CA HIS A 166 0.71 -22.67 3.20
C HIS A 166 -0.77 -23.02 2.96
N GLY A 167 -1.13 -23.18 1.68
CA GLY A 167 -2.51 -23.36 1.25
C GLY A 167 -3.21 -24.60 1.85
N SER A 168 -2.49 -25.68 2.11
CA SER A 168 -3.07 -26.95 2.59
C SER A 168 -3.60 -26.88 4.02
N ASN A 169 -2.92 -26.14 4.89
CA ASN A 169 -3.26 -26.06 6.32
C ASN A 169 -3.73 -24.65 6.73
N HIS A 170 -3.87 -23.73 5.77
CA HIS A 170 -4.27 -22.33 5.95
C HIS A 170 -3.42 -21.58 6.97
N THR A 171 -2.09 -21.76 6.92
CA THR A 171 -1.15 -20.98 7.71
C THR A 171 -0.37 -20.01 6.84
N TRP A 172 0.15 -18.96 7.47
CA TRP A 172 0.94 -17.96 6.78
C TRP A 172 2.04 -17.43 7.69
N GLN A 173 3.08 -16.91 7.05
CA GLN A 173 4.18 -16.18 7.68
C GLN A 173 4.42 -14.90 6.88
N GLY A 174 4.80 -13.83 7.57
CA GLY A 174 5.06 -12.55 6.95
C GLY A 174 6.21 -11.82 7.58
N TYR A 175 7.01 -11.21 6.73
CA TYR A 175 8.12 -10.36 7.10
C TYR A 175 7.85 -8.97 6.54
N TYR A 176 7.93 -7.98 7.42
CA TYR A 176 7.80 -6.57 7.10
C TYR A 176 9.11 -5.89 7.43
N TYR A 177 9.89 -5.58 6.41
CA TYR A 177 11.17 -4.87 6.55
C TYR A 177 10.89 -3.38 6.47
N HIS A 178 11.12 -2.64 7.54
CA HIS A 178 10.88 -1.20 7.60
C HIS A 178 12.18 -0.42 7.38
N TYR A 179 12.06 0.74 6.75
CA TYR A 179 13.16 1.60 6.35
C TYR A 179 12.86 3.07 6.63
N SER A 180 13.91 3.86 6.79
CA SER A 180 13.81 5.32 6.97
C SER A 180 13.87 6.11 5.67
N ASP A 181 14.18 5.46 4.54
CA ASP A 181 14.39 6.10 3.25
C ASP A 181 13.55 5.46 2.12
N PRO A 182 13.17 6.25 1.08
CA PRO A 182 12.30 5.79 -0.02
C PRO A 182 12.96 4.81 -0.98
N LEU A 183 14.27 4.57 -0.85
CA LEU A 183 14.99 3.56 -1.62
C LEU A 183 15.15 2.24 -0.85
N CYS A 184 14.61 2.16 0.38
CA CYS A 184 14.71 1.00 1.26
C CYS A 184 16.17 0.55 1.47
N LYS A 185 17.08 1.49 1.72
CA LYS A 185 18.53 1.24 1.94
C LYS A 185 18.95 1.27 3.40
N GLN A 186 18.19 1.94 4.26
CA GLN A 186 18.47 2.16 5.67
C GLN A 186 17.40 1.45 6.52
N PRO A 187 17.62 0.18 6.89
CA PRO A 187 16.64 -0.58 7.65
C PRO A 187 16.51 -0.04 9.07
N THR A 188 15.27 0.03 9.57
CA THR A 188 14.97 0.52 10.93
C THR A 188 14.60 -0.62 11.87
N PHE A 189 13.66 -1.46 11.45
CA PHE A 189 13.29 -2.70 12.14
C PHE A 189 12.60 -3.69 11.21
N THR A 190 12.61 -4.96 11.60
CA THR A 190 11.87 -6.02 10.92
C THR A 190 10.81 -6.58 11.85
N ILE A 191 9.60 -6.79 11.32
CA ILE A 191 8.54 -7.54 12.01
C ILE A 191 8.38 -8.88 11.29
N TYR A 192 8.48 -9.97 12.06
CA TYR A 192 7.94 -11.27 11.67
C TYR A 192 6.55 -11.43 12.30
N ALA A 193 5.58 -11.92 11.53
CA ALA A 193 4.27 -12.29 12.02
C ALA A 193 3.81 -13.62 11.42
N SER A 194 3.03 -14.40 12.15
CA SER A 194 2.44 -15.64 11.61
C SER A 194 1.14 -16.02 12.29
N GLY A 195 0.39 -16.88 11.62
CA GLY A 195 -0.85 -17.41 12.14
C GLY A 195 -1.65 -18.20 11.11
N ARG A 196 -2.97 -18.05 11.14
CA ARG A 196 -3.92 -18.82 10.31
C ARG A 196 -4.87 -17.90 9.57
N TYR A 197 -5.45 -18.37 8.48
CA TYR A 197 -6.49 -17.63 7.75
C TYR A 197 -7.70 -18.51 7.44
N THR A 198 -8.85 -17.88 7.22
CA THR A 198 -10.09 -18.58 6.86
C THR A 198 -10.11 -18.97 5.38
N GLN A 199 -11.00 -19.90 5.00
CA GLN A 199 -11.39 -20.03 3.61
C GLN A 199 -11.93 -18.68 3.11
N GLY A 200 -11.56 -18.27 1.90
CA GLY A 200 -12.04 -17.02 1.33
C GLY A 200 -13.45 -17.13 0.75
N VAL A 201 -14.15 -16.00 0.71
CA VAL A 201 -15.46 -15.85 0.05
C VAL A 201 -15.46 -14.64 -0.91
N PRO A 202 -16.18 -14.67 -2.04
CA PRO A 202 -16.23 -13.52 -2.95
C PRO A 202 -16.74 -12.25 -2.25
N SER A 203 -16.12 -11.10 -2.55
CA SER A 203 -16.53 -9.84 -1.94
C SER A 203 -17.85 -9.33 -2.49
N SER A 204 -18.70 -8.88 -1.58
CA SER A 204 -19.96 -8.20 -1.94
C SER A 204 -19.76 -6.74 -2.35
N LYS A 205 -18.64 -6.12 -1.92
CA LYS A 205 -18.33 -4.69 -2.17
C LYS A 205 -17.39 -4.50 -3.36
N VAL A 206 -16.38 -5.37 -3.50
CA VAL A 206 -15.34 -5.23 -4.53
C VAL A 206 -15.41 -6.40 -5.51
N LYS A 207 -15.87 -6.13 -6.73
CA LYS A 207 -15.96 -7.15 -7.78
C LYS A 207 -14.59 -7.76 -8.09
N GLY A 208 -14.54 -9.08 -8.25
CA GLY A 208 -13.30 -9.84 -8.44
C GLY A 208 -12.42 -9.96 -7.18
N GLY A 209 -12.85 -9.38 -6.05
CA GLY A 209 -12.15 -9.49 -4.78
C GLY A 209 -12.58 -10.71 -3.96
N MET A 210 -11.66 -11.22 -3.15
CA MET A 210 -11.86 -12.34 -2.22
C MET A 210 -11.66 -11.85 -0.78
N GLU A 211 -12.61 -12.16 0.09
CA GLU A 211 -12.62 -11.77 1.48
C GLU A 211 -12.09 -12.90 2.36
N LEU A 212 -11.08 -12.61 3.17
CA LEU A 212 -10.48 -13.55 4.11
C LEU A 212 -10.39 -12.91 5.50
N ALA A 213 -10.26 -13.73 6.54
CA ALA A 213 -9.93 -13.26 7.88
C ALA A 213 -8.64 -13.94 8.36
N PHE A 214 -7.68 -13.13 8.79
CA PHE A 214 -6.37 -13.55 9.25
C PHE A 214 -6.31 -13.45 10.76
N LYS A 215 -6.02 -14.56 11.44
CA LYS A 215 -5.70 -14.57 12.87
C LYS A 215 -4.19 -14.54 13.01
N VAL A 216 -3.67 -13.46 13.57
CA VAL A 216 -2.24 -13.33 13.90
C VAL A 216 -2.06 -13.81 15.33
N THR A 217 -1.15 -14.77 15.52
CA THR A 217 -0.95 -15.42 16.82
C THR A 217 0.45 -15.29 17.36
N GLN A 218 1.44 -15.04 16.50
CA GLN A 218 2.83 -14.89 16.88
C GLN A 218 3.42 -13.70 16.15
N ALA A 219 4.27 -12.95 16.84
CA ALA A 219 5.11 -11.94 16.21
C ALA A 219 6.46 -11.82 16.90
N ARG A 220 7.47 -11.46 16.10
CA ARG A 220 8.84 -11.21 16.55
C ARG A 220 9.32 -9.91 15.93
N VAL A 221 10.20 -9.20 16.62
CA VAL A 221 10.75 -7.92 16.18
C VAL A 221 12.26 -7.99 16.22
N THR A 222 12.91 -7.44 15.19
CA THR A 222 14.36 -7.23 15.14
C THR A 222 14.62 -5.74 14.88
N PRO A 223 15.06 -4.96 15.87
CA PRO A 223 15.50 -3.59 15.61
C PRO A 223 16.82 -3.59 14.85
N MET A 224 16.95 -2.75 13.83
CA MET A 224 18.10 -2.71 12.92
C MET A 224 18.97 -1.47 13.12
N ASP A 225 18.43 -0.42 13.75
CA ASP A 225 19.15 0.80 14.09
C ASP A 225 19.10 1.12 15.60
N GLN A 226 19.97 2.04 16.02
CA GLN A 226 20.08 2.43 17.43
C GLN A 226 18.89 3.27 17.92
N VAL A 227 18.23 4.03 17.04
CA VAL A 227 17.08 4.87 17.41
C VAL A 227 15.91 4.01 17.84
N THR A 228 15.63 2.96 17.09
CA THR A 228 14.62 1.94 17.36
C THR A 228 14.97 1.17 18.64
N VAL A 229 16.24 0.80 18.85
CA VAL A 229 16.67 0.15 20.10
C VAL A 229 16.36 1.02 21.32
N VAL A 230 16.68 2.31 21.28
CA VAL A 230 16.39 3.24 22.37
C VAL A 230 14.88 3.36 22.61
N MET A 231 14.10 3.50 21.54
CA MET A 231 12.64 3.54 21.62
C MET A 231 12.07 2.25 22.26
N LEU A 232 12.49 1.07 21.81
CA LEU A 232 11.99 -0.20 22.35
C LEU A 232 12.41 -0.43 23.81
N ASN A 233 13.63 -0.03 24.19
CA ASN A 233 14.08 -0.10 25.58
C ASN A 233 13.37 0.90 26.50
N SER A 234 12.70 1.93 25.94
CA SER A 234 11.85 2.85 26.69
C SER A 234 10.40 2.38 26.86
N SER A 235 10.04 1.21 26.31
CA SER A 235 8.70 0.66 26.45
C SER A 235 8.38 0.24 27.89
N GLU A 236 7.09 0.30 28.26
CA GLU A 236 6.64 -0.13 29.58
C GLU A 236 6.94 -1.63 29.78
N PRO A 237 7.36 -2.06 31.00
CA PRO A 237 7.61 -3.47 31.27
C PRO A 237 6.42 -4.36 30.92
N GLY A 238 6.65 -5.42 30.14
CA GLY A 238 5.61 -6.35 29.70
C GLY A 238 4.76 -5.86 28.53
N SER A 239 5.07 -4.71 27.93
CA SER A 239 4.33 -4.16 26.79
C SER A 239 4.94 -4.44 25.41
N CYS A 240 6.21 -4.87 25.35
CA CYS A 240 6.94 -5.12 24.12
C CYS A 240 8.20 -5.98 24.36
N GLY A 241 8.05 -7.30 24.42
CA GLY A 241 9.16 -8.24 24.61
C GLY A 241 9.83 -8.12 25.98
N LEU A 242 11.10 -8.55 26.06
CA LEU A 242 11.85 -8.51 27.32
C LEU A 242 12.39 -7.10 27.56
N ALA A 243 11.90 -6.46 28.63
CA ALA A 243 12.24 -5.08 28.97
C ALA A 243 13.75 -4.84 29.08
N SER A 244 14.22 -3.68 28.59
CA SER A 244 15.62 -3.22 28.67
C SER A 244 16.68 -4.17 28.08
N SER A 245 16.28 -5.09 27.19
CA SER A 245 17.18 -6.08 26.58
C SER A 245 17.31 -5.95 25.06
N TRP A 246 16.67 -4.95 24.46
CA TRP A 246 16.71 -4.73 23.01
C TRP A 246 18.11 -4.32 22.57
N SER A 247 18.57 -4.93 21.48
CA SER A 247 19.86 -4.65 20.85
C SER A 247 19.75 -4.79 19.34
N ALA A 248 20.53 -4.00 18.60
CA ALA A 248 20.45 -3.96 17.14
C ALA A 248 20.83 -5.32 16.54
N GLY A 249 20.03 -5.78 15.57
CA GLY A 249 20.19 -7.06 14.88
C GLY A 249 19.76 -8.29 15.68
N VAL A 250 19.28 -8.13 16.91
CA VAL A 250 18.84 -9.25 17.76
C VAL A 250 17.33 -9.33 17.80
N GLU A 251 16.79 -10.45 17.32
CA GLU A 251 15.36 -10.72 17.32
C GLU A 251 14.85 -11.01 18.74
N GLN A 252 13.66 -10.51 19.07
CA GLN A 252 12.91 -10.96 20.25
C GLN A 252 11.48 -11.33 19.92
N ASP A 253 10.95 -12.29 20.68
CA ASP A 253 9.54 -12.67 20.66
C ASP A 253 8.71 -11.72 21.53
N ILE A 254 7.72 -11.10 20.90
CA ILE A 254 6.78 -10.17 21.55
C ILE A 254 5.43 -10.84 21.79
N THR A 255 5.28 -12.12 21.45
CA THR A 255 4.06 -12.90 21.69
C THR A 255 3.74 -13.04 23.19
N PRO A 256 4.70 -13.32 24.10
CA PRO A 256 4.43 -13.44 25.53
C PRO A 256 3.93 -12.14 26.19
N THR A 257 4.23 -10.99 25.58
CA THR A 257 3.79 -9.66 26.01
C THR A 257 2.50 -9.20 25.34
N ASN A 258 1.76 -10.12 24.67
CA ASN A 258 0.57 -9.80 23.89
C ASN A 258 0.82 -8.73 22.80
N GLY A 259 2.02 -8.74 22.22
CA GLY A 259 2.45 -7.81 21.19
C GLY A 259 3.47 -6.76 21.68
N CYS A 260 3.51 -5.64 20.97
CA CYS A 260 4.41 -4.52 21.20
C CYS A 260 3.66 -3.21 21.03
N LEU A 261 3.24 -2.59 22.15
CA LEU A 261 2.46 -1.34 22.11
C LEU A 261 3.22 -0.18 21.46
N ALA A 262 4.53 -0.11 21.67
CA ALA A 262 5.39 0.92 21.07
C ALA A 262 5.40 0.88 19.52
N LEU A 263 5.09 -0.27 18.93
CA LEU A 263 4.98 -0.46 17.48
C LEU A 263 3.53 -0.60 17.02
N GLY A 264 2.54 -0.39 17.91
CA GLY A 264 1.12 -0.55 17.61
C GLY A 264 0.69 -2.02 17.37
N ILE A 265 1.51 -3.00 17.75
CA ILE A 265 1.23 -4.42 17.54
C ILE A 265 0.50 -4.98 18.77
N ARG A 266 -0.66 -5.60 18.56
CA ARG A 266 -1.42 -6.30 19.61
C ARG A 266 -1.64 -7.74 19.21
N LEU A 267 -1.46 -8.68 20.13
CA LEU A 267 -1.64 -10.11 19.87
C LEU A 267 -2.53 -10.76 20.94
N PRO A 268 -3.27 -11.82 20.57
CA PRO A 268 -3.61 -12.16 19.18
C PRO A 268 -4.56 -11.10 18.60
N HIS A 269 -4.51 -10.87 17.28
CA HIS A 269 -5.49 -10.02 16.61
C HIS A 269 -6.03 -10.64 15.33
N MET A 270 -7.19 -10.14 14.91
CA MET A 270 -7.85 -10.52 13.67
C MET A 270 -7.74 -9.39 12.66
N GLU A 271 -7.38 -9.70 11.43
CA GLU A 271 -7.42 -8.75 10.31
C GLU A 271 -8.39 -9.26 9.24
N TYR A 272 -9.34 -8.42 8.87
CA TYR A 272 -10.31 -8.68 7.80
C TYR A 272 -9.76 -8.14 6.50
N GLU A 273 -9.39 -9.04 5.61
CA GLU A 273 -8.62 -8.71 4.41
C GLU A 273 -9.42 -8.86 3.13
N LEU A 274 -8.93 -8.16 2.11
CA LEU A 274 -9.37 -8.25 0.72
C LEU A 274 -8.19 -8.69 -0.14
N PHE A 275 -8.38 -9.76 -0.92
CA PHE A 275 -7.37 -10.32 -1.80
C PHE A 275 -7.84 -10.31 -3.26
N ARG A 276 -6.90 -10.23 -4.19
CA ARG A 276 -7.12 -10.47 -5.62
C ARG A 276 -5.86 -10.99 -6.26
N THR A 277 -6.01 -11.87 -7.24
CA THR A 277 -4.90 -12.39 -8.03
C THR A 277 -5.07 -11.96 -9.49
N GLU A 278 -3.96 -11.56 -10.11
CA GLU A 278 -3.88 -11.23 -11.54
C GLU A 278 -2.58 -11.78 -12.13
N HIS A 279 -2.44 -11.74 -13.45
CA HIS A 279 -1.14 -11.88 -14.10
C HIS A 279 -0.70 -10.53 -14.67
N ASP A 280 0.58 -10.23 -14.57
CA ASP A 280 1.16 -9.09 -15.29
C ASP A 280 1.37 -9.44 -16.78
N PRO A 281 1.72 -8.46 -17.65
CA PRO A 281 1.97 -8.73 -19.08
C PRO A 281 3.14 -9.70 -19.36
N LYS A 282 3.94 -10.06 -18.34
CA LYS A 282 5.01 -11.06 -18.40
C LYS A 282 4.56 -12.41 -17.82
N GLU A 283 3.25 -12.61 -17.64
CA GLU A 283 2.62 -13.80 -17.07
C GLU A 283 3.08 -14.13 -15.64
N ARG A 284 3.55 -13.13 -14.88
CA ARG A 284 3.89 -13.31 -13.46
C ARG A 284 2.65 -13.15 -12.62
N SER A 285 2.45 -14.06 -11.67
CA SER A 285 1.36 -13.97 -10.69
C SER A 285 1.55 -12.75 -9.79
N LEU A 286 0.51 -11.91 -9.73
CA LEU A 286 0.40 -10.76 -8.85
C LEU A 286 -0.60 -11.04 -7.74
N LEU A 287 -0.23 -10.74 -6.50
CA LEU A 287 -1.10 -10.82 -5.32
C LEU A 287 -1.37 -9.42 -4.79
N TYR A 288 -2.63 -9.00 -4.87
CA TYR A 288 -3.12 -7.78 -4.27
C TYR A 288 -3.72 -8.08 -2.90
N ILE A 289 -3.40 -7.22 -1.93
CA ILE A 289 -3.87 -7.28 -0.53
C ILE A 289 -4.51 -5.93 -0.20
N GLY A 290 -5.53 -5.93 0.65
CA GLY A 290 -6.37 -4.76 0.92
C GLY A 290 -5.60 -3.58 1.49
N GLU A 291 -5.84 -2.36 0.99
CA GLU A 291 -5.14 -1.15 1.43
C GLU A 291 -5.21 -0.95 2.95
N ARG A 292 -4.12 -0.45 3.56
CA ARG A 292 -4.13 -0.14 4.99
C ARG A 292 -4.94 1.15 5.22
N PRO A 293 -5.75 1.23 6.29
CA PRO A 293 -6.45 2.47 6.61
C PRO A 293 -5.49 3.66 6.75
N THR A 294 -5.82 4.77 6.09
CA THR A 294 -5.01 6.00 6.10
C THR A 294 -4.95 6.64 7.49
N ASP A 295 -5.96 6.40 8.32
CA ASP A 295 -6.04 6.85 9.72
C ASP A 295 -5.14 6.05 10.69
N GLY A 296 -4.40 5.06 10.18
CA GLY A 296 -3.53 4.19 10.98
C GLY A 296 -4.29 3.12 11.78
N SER A 297 -5.61 3.03 11.65
CA SER A 297 -6.38 1.98 12.30
C SER A 297 -6.16 0.61 11.64
N SER A 298 -6.49 -0.46 12.36
CA SER A 298 -6.44 -1.82 11.82
C SER A 298 -7.80 -2.24 11.27
N PRO A 299 -7.86 -3.06 10.19
CA PRO A 299 -9.10 -3.66 9.69
C PRO A 299 -9.55 -4.81 10.61
N ASP A 300 -9.85 -4.48 11.87
CA ASP A 300 -10.09 -5.41 12.98
C ASP A 300 -11.51 -6.01 13.01
N ARG A 301 -12.37 -5.58 12.09
CA ARG A 301 -13.77 -5.95 11.99
C ARG A 301 -14.25 -6.03 10.53
N PRO A 302 -15.32 -6.79 10.24
CA PRO A 302 -15.81 -6.95 8.86
C PRO A 302 -16.18 -5.64 8.14
N ASP A 303 -16.73 -4.67 8.86
CA ASP A 303 -17.13 -3.36 8.31
C ASP A 303 -15.94 -2.47 7.95
N LYS A 304 -14.78 -2.66 8.61
CA LYS A 304 -13.50 -2.00 8.29
C LYS A 304 -12.68 -2.72 7.22
N ARG A 305 -13.21 -3.77 6.59
CA ARG A 305 -12.50 -4.47 5.52
C ARG A 305 -12.12 -3.48 4.39
N PRO A 306 -10.88 -3.52 3.89
CA PRO A 306 -10.44 -2.64 2.80
C PRO A 306 -11.31 -2.79 1.54
N THR A 307 -11.45 -1.70 0.80
CA THR A 307 -12.20 -1.62 -0.46
C THR A 307 -11.33 -1.25 -1.67
N SER A 308 -10.02 -1.13 -1.44
CA SER A 308 -8.97 -0.91 -2.43
C SER A 308 -7.78 -1.82 -2.11
N TYR A 309 -6.76 -1.81 -2.96
CA TYR A 309 -5.60 -2.68 -2.85
C TYR A 309 -4.31 -1.89 -2.77
N GLN A 310 -3.37 -2.46 -2.02
CA GLN A 310 -1.98 -2.04 -1.95
C GLN A 310 -1.23 -2.34 -3.26
N ALA A 311 0.02 -1.87 -3.34
CA ALA A 311 0.95 -2.35 -4.34
C ALA A 311 1.02 -3.89 -4.34
N PRO A 312 0.96 -4.54 -5.53
CA PRO A 312 0.93 -5.99 -5.60
C PRO A 312 2.28 -6.61 -5.25
N LEU A 313 2.22 -7.81 -4.68
CA LEU A 313 3.36 -8.70 -4.53
C LEU A 313 3.49 -9.59 -5.76
N VAL A 314 4.70 -10.01 -6.08
CA VAL A 314 4.97 -10.99 -7.14
C VAL A 314 5.30 -12.34 -6.51
N GLN A 315 4.79 -13.43 -7.08
CA GLN A 315 5.14 -14.77 -6.64
C GLN A 315 6.59 -15.08 -6.99
N CYS A 316 7.35 -15.59 -6.01
CA CYS A 316 8.69 -16.10 -6.26
C CYS A 316 8.61 -17.35 -7.16
N ALA A 317 9.51 -17.48 -8.12
CA ALA A 317 9.63 -18.71 -8.90
C ALA A 317 9.93 -19.88 -7.93
N GLY A 318 9.20 -20.98 -8.07
CA GLY A 318 9.32 -22.13 -7.16
C GLY A 318 10.73 -22.71 -7.19
N ALA A 319 11.50 -22.44 -6.13
CA ALA A 319 12.60 -23.31 -5.73
C ALA A 319 12.05 -24.24 -4.64
N SER A 320 12.41 -25.52 -4.74
CA SER A 320 12.18 -26.53 -3.71
C SER A 320 12.60 -26.00 -2.34
N GLU A 321 11.92 -26.50 -1.30
CA GLU A 321 12.18 -26.22 0.12
C GLU A 321 13.66 -26.44 0.52
N GLU A 322 14.53 -25.49 0.22
CA GLU A 322 15.83 -25.29 0.84
C GLU A 322 16.05 -23.79 0.97
N PHE A 323 15.73 -23.26 2.15
CA PHE A 323 16.15 -21.93 2.54
C PHE A 323 17.69 -21.86 2.46
N PRO A 324 18.27 -20.88 1.74
CA PRO A 324 19.65 -20.51 2.03
C PRO A 324 19.64 -19.98 3.47
N SER A 325 20.44 -20.61 4.33
CA SER A 325 20.76 -20.09 5.65
C SER A 325 20.96 -18.58 5.56
N TYR A 326 20.21 -17.86 6.39
CA TYR A 326 20.27 -16.42 6.58
C TYR A 326 21.74 -15.94 6.60
N TYR A 327 22.25 -15.49 5.46
CA TYR A 327 23.40 -14.62 5.45
C TYR A 327 22.88 -13.30 5.97
N SER A 328 23.01 -13.12 7.29
CA SER A 328 23.17 -11.80 7.86
C SER A 328 24.10 -11.05 6.90
N LEU A 329 23.56 -10.04 6.21
CA LEU A 329 24.36 -9.01 5.55
C LEU A 329 25.17 -8.36 6.67
N LYS A 330 26.23 -9.06 7.10
CA LYS A 330 27.36 -8.46 7.79
C LYS A 330 27.71 -7.29 6.91
N TYR A 331 27.51 -6.10 7.47
CA TYR A 331 28.34 -4.93 7.22
C TYR A 331 29.47 -5.28 6.26
N VAL A 332 29.32 -4.94 4.98
CA VAL A 332 30.48 -4.70 4.13
C VAL A 332 31.08 -3.40 4.66
N GLY A 333 31.66 -3.49 5.86
CA GLY A 333 32.64 -2.56 6.35
C GLY A 333 33.84 -2.74 5.44
N LYS A 334 33.90 -1.92 4.40
CA LYS A 334 35.12 -1.72 3.65
C LYS A 334 36.05 -0.99 4.61
N GLU A 335 36.98 -1.71 5.24
CA GLU A 335 38.19 -1.09 5.75
C GLU A 335 38.90 -0.47 4.54
N GLY A 336 38.81 0.84 4.45
CA GLY A 336 39.44 1.69 3.44
C GLY A 336 39.89 2.96 4.13
N ALA A 337 41.20 3.15 4.12
CA ALA A 337 42.00 4.16 4.79
C ALA A 337 41.43 5.60 4.81
N ASN A 338 41.69 6.28 5.95
CA ASN A 338 41.83 7.72 6.16
C ASN A 338 41.14 8.66 5.15
N GLY A 339 40.08 9.31 5.63
CA GLY A 339 39.52 10.52 5.02
C GLY A 339 38.35 11.02 5.86
N SER A 340 38.62 11.88 6.83
CA SER A 340 37.60 12.55 7.62
C SER A 340 36.81 13.54 6.76
N GLU A 341 35.54 13.24 6.48
CA GLU A 341 34.53 14.26 6.21
C GLU A 341 33.36 14.04 7.16
N GLU A 342 33.26 14.93 8.16
CA GLU A 342 32.08 15.06 9.01
C GLU A 342 30.89 15.52 8.16
N LEU A 343 29.91 14.64 7.93
CA LEU A 343 28.55 15.09 7.60
C LEU A 343 27.80 15.36 8.91
N LYS A 344 27.55 16.65 9.15
CA LYS A 344 26.78 17.16 10.29
C LYS A 344 25.38 16.54 10.32
N PRO A 345 24.89 16.05 11.47
CA PRO A 345 23.52 15.57 11.59
C PRO A 345 22.55 16.75 11.46
N LEU A 346 21.58 16.63 10.55
CA LEU A 346 20.40 17.49 10.54
C LEU A 346 19.68 17.31 11.89
N PRO A 347 19.20 18.37 12.57
CA PRO A 347 18.63 18.24 13.89
C PRO A 347 17.29 17.51 13.81
N VAL A 348 17.29 16.26 14.30
CA VAL A 348 16.14 15.33 14.45
C VAL A 348 15.06 15.88 15.41
N ALA A 349 15.27 17.07 15.97
CA ALA A 349 14.30 17.77 16.79
C ALA A 349 12.95 18.02 16.08
N LEU A 350 12.94 18.11 14.73
CA LEU A 350 11.69 18.30 13.99
C LEU A 350 10.82 17.02 13.87
N LEU A 351 11.43 15.83 13.90
CA LEU A 351 10.70 14.56 13.77
C LEU A 351 10.09 14.10 15.11
N LEU A 352 10.75 14.40 16.23
CA LEU A 352 10.22 14.10 17.57
C LEU A 352 9.06 15.03 17.99
N LEU A 353 9.00 16.25 17.45
CA LEU A 353 7.91 17.19 17.74
C LEU A 353 6.58 16.78 17.10
N ILE A 354 6.60 16.09 15.95
CA ILE A 354 5.38 15.65 15.27
C ILE A 354 4.75 14.45 16.01
N ALA A 355 5.57 13.53 16.55
CA ALA A 355 5.07 12.40 17.34
C ALA A 355 4.43 12.83 18.68
N LEU A 356 4.89 13.94 19.28
CA LEU A 356 4.38 14.44 20.57
C LEU A 356 3.17 15.38 20.46
N GLN A 357 2.87 15.94 19.29
CA GLN A 357 1.66 16.76 19.10
C GLN A 357 0.40 15.96 18.76
N VAL A 358 0.53 14.68 18.41
CA VAL A 358 -0.64 13.79 18.16
C VAL A 358 -1.14 13.10 19.44
N LEU A 359 -0.35 13.12 20.53
CA LEU A 359 -0.77 12.62 21.85
C LEU A 359 -1.50 13.68 22.71
N ARG A 360 -1.87 14.82 22.11
CA ARG A 360 -2.66 15.87 22.74
C ARG A 360 -3.83 16.28 21.85
N TRP A 361 -4.79 15.39 21.72
CA TRP A 361 -6.19 15.78 21.63
C TRP A 361 -7.04 14.68 22.26
N ASP A 362 -7.87 15.09 23.23
CA ASP A 362 -8.85 14.27 23.94
C ASP A 362 -9.87 13.58 23.02
#